data_AF-A0AAV7KJT1-F1
#
_entry.id   AF-A0AAV7KJT1-F1
#
_cell.length_a   1.000
_cell.length_b   1.000
_cell.length_c   1.000
_cell.angle_alpha   90.00
_cell.angle_beta   90.00
_cell.angle_gamma   90.00
#
_symmetry.space_group_name_H-M   'P 1'
#
loop_
_entity.id
_entity.type
_entity.pdbx_description
1 polymer ?
#
loop_
_entity_poly.entity_id
_entity_poly.type
_entity_poly.pdbx_seq_one_letter_code
_entity_poly.pdbx_strand_id
1 'polypeptide(L)'
;MKRKARQTHDTTHHILGDELGIITGTTAAKLPKIDSMKRTIRRERQVRDIAPVQPESLHDLAIPHEFTITAKEENFLLYDSGSELTRILIFRTQKNCNMLTT
;
A
#
# COMPACT_ATOMS: atom_id res chain seq x y z
N MET A 1 6.07 11.66 -10.52
CA MET A 1 6.17 11.60 -9.04
C MET A 1 4.83 11.41 -8.31
N LYS A 2 3.86 12.35 -8.37
CA LYS A 2 2.59 12.28 -7.61
C LYS A 2 1.74 11.04 -7.93
N ARG A 3 1.64 10.69 -9.21
CA ARG A 3 0.92 9.50 -9.68
C ARG A 3 1.51 8.21 -9.09
N LYS A 4 2.82 7.99 -9.26
CA LYS A 4 3.55 6.85 -8.65
C LYS A 4 3.33 6.80 -7.13
N ALA A 5 3.42 7.95 -6.44
CA ALA A 5 3.20 8.03 -4.99
C ALA A 5 1.79 7.55 -4.55
N ARG A 6 0.76 7.70 -5.40
CA ARG A 6 -0.60 7.21 -5.12
C ARG A 6 -0.83 5.76 -5.54
N GLN A 7 -0.08 5.25 -6.52
CA GLN A 7 -0.36 3.95 -7.14
C GLN A 7 0.56 2.83 -6.66
N THR A 8 1.74 3.16 -6.09
CA THR A 8 2.74 2.16 -5.71
C THR A 8 3.13 2.23 -4.24
N HIS A 9 3.64 1.11 -3.72
CA HIS A 9 4.17 1.00 -2.35
C HIS A 9 5.69 1.19 -2.27
N ASP A 10 6.32 1.65 -3.35
CA ASP A 10 7.78 1.84 -3.42
C ASP A 10 8.30 2.76 -2.31
N THR A 11 9.60 2.79 -2.04
CA THR A 11 10.13 3.79 -1.10
C THR A 11 10.13 5.19 -1.72
N THR A 12 10.08 6.23 -0.89
CA THR A 12 10.18 7.63 -1.38
C THR A 12 11.46 7.86 -2.18
N HIS A 13 12.56 7.20 -1.78
CA HIS A 13 13.83 7.27 -2.48
C HIS A 13 13.79 6.61 -3.85
N HIS A 14 13.13 5.46 -3.98
CA HIS A 14 12.98 4.76 -5.24
C HIS A 14 12.18 5.60 -6.25
N ILE A 15 11.03 6.14 -5.84
CA ILE A 15 10.21 7.01 -6.70
C ILE A 15 10.99 8.26 -7.16
N LEU A 16 11.78 8.86 -6.26
CA LEU A 16 12.61 10.02 -6.60
C LEU A 16 13.73 9.66 -7.58
N GLY A 17 14.42 8.54 -7.34
CA GLY A 17 15.52 8.08 -8.20
C GLY A 17 15.04 7.82 -9.62
N ASP A 18 13.94 7.10 -9.77
CA ASP A 18 13.30 6.84 -11.06
C ASP A 18 12.95 8.11 -11.83
N GLU A 19 12.33 9.06 -11.15
CA GLU A 19 11.85 10.28 -11.81
C GLU A 19 13.00 11.24 -12.12
N LEU A 20 14.01 11.33 -11.24
CA LEU A 20 15.20 12.14 -11.48
C LEU A 20 16.08 11.56 -12.59
N GLY A 21 16.11 10.24 -12.76
CA GLY A 21 16.88 9.57 -13.82
C GLY A 21 16.40 9.87 -15.23
N ILE A 22 15.17 10.39 -15.39
CA ILE A 22 14.54 10.69 -16.70
C ILE A 22 14.65 12.19 -17.04
N ILE A 23 15.05 13.03 -16.09
CA ILE A 23 15.01 14.49 -16.22
C ILE A 23 16.28 15.03 -16.91
N THR A 24 16.09 15.97 -17.85
CA THR A 24 17.19 16.63 -18.57
C THR A 24 17.79 17.78 -17.74
N GLY A 25 19.08 18.09 -17.96
CA GLY A 25 19.80 19.08 -17.12
C GLY A 25 19.16 20.48 -17.03
N THR A 26 18.46 20.93 -18.07
CA THR A 26 17.77 22.23 -18.07
C THR A 26 16.50 22.25 -17.22
N THR A 27 15.85 21.10 -17.05
CA THR A 27 14.65 20.96 -16.22
C THR A 27 15.00 20.67 -14.76
N ALA A 28 16.17 20.05 -14.51
CA ALA A 28 16.70 19.85 -13.16
C ALA A 28 16.87 21.15 -12.37
N ALA A 29 17.32 22.23 -13.04
CA ALA A 29 17.49 23.55 -12.40
C ALA A 29 16.17 24.18 -11.93
N LYS A 30 15.03 23.75 -12.47
CA LYS A 30 13.69 24.24 -12.08
C LYS A 30 13.02 23.33 -11.04
N LEU A 31 13.67 22.25 -10.61
CA LEU A 31 13.09 21.34 -9.64
C LEU A 31 13.09 21.93 -8.23
N PRO A 32 12.06 21.64 -7.42
CA PRO A 32 12.10 21.91 -5.99
C PRO A 32 13.24 21.15 -5.32
N LYS A 33 13.66 21.61 -4.13
CA LYS A 33 14.61 20.88 -3.29
C LYS A 33 14.14 19.44 -3.05
N ILE A 34 15.08 18.50 -2.97
CA ILE A 34 14.80 17.07 -2.76
C ILE A 34 13.85 16.85 -1.57
N ASP A 35 14.05 17.54 -0.45
CA ASP A 35 13.18 17.39 0.73
C ASP A 35 11.75 17.87 0.49
N SER A 36 11.55 18.90 -0.34
CA SER A 36 10.22 19.34 -0.76
C SER A 36 9.53 18.30 -1.65
N MET A 37 10.29 17.65 -2.52
CA MET A 37 9.78 16.55 -3.35
C MET A 37 9.44 15.31 -2.50
N LYS A 38 10.29 14.94 -1.53
CA LYS A 38 9.99 13.90 -0.52
C LYS A 38 8.71 14.21 0.25
N ARG A 39 8.55 15.45 0.72
CA ARG A 39 7.33 15.90 1.42
C ARG A 39 6.09 15.80 0.55
N THR A 40 6.21 16.10 -0.74
CA THR A 40 5.11 15.94 -1.71
C THR A 40 4.72 14.47 -1.82
N ILE A 41 5.68 13.54 -1.98
CA ILE A 41 5.39 12.10 -2.02
C ILE A 41 4.67 11.64 -0.75
N ARG A 42 5.15 12.05 0.42
CA ARG A 42 4.52 11.71 1.71
C ARG A 42 3.10 12.25 1.82
N ARG A 43 2.85 13.47 1.37
CA ARG A 43 1.51 14.06 1.38
C ARG A 43 0.56 13.32 0.45
N GLU A 44 0.99 12.99 -0.77
CA GLU A 44 0.17 12.21 -1.70
C GLU A 44 -0.13 10.81 -1.15
N ARG A 45 0.82 10.21 -0.41
CA ARG A 45 0.58 8.96 0.31
C ARG A 45 -0.39 9.12 1.46
N GLN A 46 -0.26 10.15 2.29
CA GLN A 46 -1.24 10.40 3.36
C GLN A 46 -2.67 10.56 2.84
N VAL A 47 -2.85 11.11 1.63
CA VAL A 47 -4.17 11.20 0.98
C VAL A 47 -4.69 9.84 0.52
N ARG A 48 -3.79 8.94 0.09
CA ARG A 48 -4.15 7.56 -0.27
C ARG A 48 -4.36 6.67 0.97
N ASP A 49 -3.41 6.73 1.89
CA ASP A 49 -3.33 6.00 3.15
C ASP A 49 -4.19 6.65 4.24
N ILE A 50 -5.21 7.46 3.87
CA ILE A 50 -6.26 7.79 4.82
C ILE A 50 -6.81 6.45 5.26
N ALA A 51 -6.51 6.08 6.51
CA ALA A 51 -6.94 4.80 7.06
C ALA A 51 -8.45 4.66 6.82
N PRO A 52 -8.94 3.45 6.49
CA PRO A 52 -10.36 3.20 6.42
C PRO A 52 -11.04 3.76 7.68
N VAL A 53 -12.23 4.32 7.51
CA VAL A 53 -13.02 4.83 8.63
C VAL A 53 -13.09 3.73 9.69
N GLN A 54 -12.74 4.06 10.93
CA GLN A 54 -12.76 3.10 12.01
C GLN A 54 -14.20 2.56 12.15
N PRO A 55 -14.41 1.24 12.02
CA PRO A 55 -15.76 0.69 12.10
C PRO A 55 -16.30 0.81 13.52
N GLU A 56 -17.58 1.13 13.64
CA GLU A 56 -18.28 1.24 14.94
C GLU A 56 -18.68 -0.13 15.50
N SER A 57 -18.81 -1.13 14.63
CA SER A 57 -19.09 -2.52 15.00
C SER A 57 -18.34 -3.52 14.12
N LEU A 58 -18.28 -4.79 14.54
CA LEU A 58 -17.71 -5.88 13.73
C LEU A 58 -18.46 -6.11 12.41
N HIS A 59 -19.74 -5.75 12.36
CA HIS A 59 -20.58 -5.83 11.17
C HIS A 59 -20.14 -4.80 10.11
N ASP A 60 -19.65 -3.64 10.56
CA ASP A 60 -19.24 -2.52 9.71
C ASP A 60 -17.78 -2.63 9.23
N LEU A 61 -17.04 -3.64 9.70
CA LEU A 61 -15.65 -3.84 9.33
C LEU A 61 -15.56 -4.24 7.84
N ALA A 62 -15.32 -3.28 6.96
CA ALA A 62 -14.94 -3.54 5.58
C ALA A 62 -13.42 -3.65 5.49
N ILE A 63 -12.90 -4.74 4.93
CA ILE A 63 -11.46 -4.92 4.66
C ILE A 63 -11.21 -4.62 3.18
N PRO A 64 -10.53 -3.50 2.85
CA PRO A 64 -10.14 -3.21 1.48
C PRO A 64 -9.28 -4.31 0.86
N HIS A 65 -9.41 -4.49 -0.46
CA HIS A 65 -8.73 -5.57 -1.20
C HIS A 65 -7.20 -5.51 -1.06
N GLU A 66 -6.62 -4.31 -1.03
CA GLU A 66 -5.19 -4.09 -0.81
C GLU A 66 -4.65 -4.69 0.50
N PHE A 67 -5.51 -4.92 1.50
CA PHE A 67 -5.14 -5.57 2.76
C PHE A 67 -5.38 -7.08 2.75
N THR A 68 -5.95 -7.62 1.66
CA THR A 68 -6.16 -9.08 1.48
C THR A 68 -4.99 -9.76 0.78
N ILE A 69 -4.08 -8.98 0.19
CA ILE A 69 -2.90 -9.46 -0.54
C ILE A 69 -1.60 -8.97 0.11
N THR A 70 -0.54 -9.76 -0.01
CA THR A 70 0.79 -9.35 0.46
C THR A 70 1.44 -8.37 -0.53
N ALA A 71 2.55 -7.73 -0.12
CA ALA A 71 3.37 -6.90 -1.01
C ALA A 71 3.98 -7.66 -2.21
N LYS A 72 3.91 -9.00 -2.21
CA LYS A 72 4.32 -9.87 -3.33
C LYS A 72 3.13 -10.38 -4.14
N GLU A 73 1.97 -9.77 -3.99
CA GLU A 73 0.72 -10.14 -4.68
C GLU A 73 0.21 -11.55 -4.33
N GLU A 74 0.70 -12.16 -3.25
CA GLU A 74 0.17 -13.42 -2.75
C GLU A 74 -1.11 -13.17 -1.94
N ASN A 75 -2.16 -13.98 -2.16
CA ASN A 75 -3.36 -13.92 -1.34
C ASN A 75 -3.02 -14.28 0.12
N PHE A 76 -3.44 -13.43 1.05
CA PHE A 76 -3.10 -13.51 2.47
C PHE A 76 -4.33 -13.75 3.35
N LEU A 77 -5.47 -13.14 3.00
CA LEU A 77 -6.74 -13.41 3.67
C LEU A 77 -7.37 -14.66 3.06
N LEU A 78 -7.27 -15.79 3.75
CA LEU A 78 -7.83 -17.06 3.28
C LEU A 78 -9.33 -17.13 3.47
N TYR A 79 -9.77 -16.72 4.66
CA TYR A 79 -11.14 -16.89 5.08
C TYR A 79 -11.59 -15.69 5.89
N ASP A 80 -12.81 -15.26 5.61
CA ASP A 80 -13.54 -14.25 6.34
C ASP A 80 -14.97 -14.76 6.49
N SER A 81 -15.40 -15.02 7.72
CA SER A 81 -16.77 -15.45 7.99
C SER A 81 -17.80 -14.31 7.82
N GLY A 82 -17.34 -13.08 7.58
CA GLY A 82 -18.19 -11.93 7.30
C GLY A 82 -18.92 -11.41 8.53
N SER A 83 -20.18 -11.01 8.34
CA SER A 83 -20.99 -10.21 9.25
C SER A 83 -21.58 -10.95 10.46
N GLU A 84 -21.07 -12.13 10.78
CA GLU A 84 -21.47 -12.93 11.94
C GLU A 84 -21.11 -12.25 13.27
N LEU A 85 -21.87 -12.55 14.33
CA LEU A 85 -21.62 -12.04 15.70
C LEU A 85 -20.20 -12.34 16.19
N THR A 86 -19.63 -13.45 15.72
CA THR A 86 -18.24 -13.86 15.93
C THR A 86 -17.53 -13.97 14.59
N ARG A 87 -17.15 -12.83 14.01
CA ARG A 87 -16.37 -12.81 12.77
C ARG A 87 -15.00 -13.46 12.96
N ILE A 88 -14.67 -14.43 12.13
CA ILE A 88 -13.39 -15.14 12.11
C ILE A 88 -12.65 -14.75 10.84
N LEU A 89 -11.42 -14.25 11.00
CA LEU A 89 -10.48 -13.99 9.93
C LEU A 89 -9.34 -15.01 10.02
N ILE A 90 -9.08 -15.73 8.94
CA ILE A 90 -7.94 -16.65 8.84
C ILE A 90 -6.96 -16.10 7.81
N PHE A 91 -5.72 -15.90 8.27
CA PHE A 91 -4.64 -15.43 7.43
C PHE A 91 -3.66 -16.55 7.12
N ARG A 92 -3.34 -16.74 5.84
CA ARG A 92 -2.25 -17.61 5.40
C ARG A 92 -1.80 -17.25 3.99
N THR A 93 -0.59 -17.66 3.63
CA THR A 93 -0.14 -17.70 2.24
C THR A 93 -0.20 -19.14 1.72
N GLN A 94 -0.09 -19.32 0.40
CA GLN A 94 0.03 -20.65 -0.19
C GLN A 94 1.30 -21.38 0.31
N LYS A 95 2.39 -20.63 0.52
CA LYS A 95 3.63 -21.17 1.06
C LYS A 95 3.43 -21.79 2.45
N ASN A 96 2.65 -21.13 3.32
CA ASN A 96 2.34 -21.66 4.64
C ASN A 96 1.56 -22.99 4.55
N CYS A 97 0.64 -23.13 3.60
CA CYS A 97 -0.08 -24.38 3.39
C CYS A 97 0.80 -25.51 2.89
N ASN A 98 1.68 -25.23 1.93
CA ASN A 98 2.59 -26.23 1.38
C ASN A 98 3.56 -26.77 2.46
N MET A 99 3.85 -26.00 3.50
CA MET A 99 4.65 -26.45 4.64
C MET A 99 3.91 -27.42 5.57
N LEU A 100 2.58 -27.42 5.54
CA LEU A 100 1.74 -28.27 6.41
C LEU A 100 1.30 -29.57 5.73
N THR A 101 1.37 -29.64 4.40
CA THR A 101 1.20 -30.88 3.64
C THR A 101 2.53 -31.64 3.62
N THR A 102 2.81 -32.38 4.70
CA THR A 102 3.88 -33.38 4.77
C THR A 102 3.27 -34.77 4.66
#